data_AF-A0A839NTS4-F1
#
_entry.id   AF-A0A839NTS4-F1
#
_cell.length_a   1.000
_cell.length_b   1.000
_cell.length_c   1.000
_cell.angle_alpha   90.00
_cell.angle_beta   90.00
_cell.angle_gamma   90.00
#
_symmetry.space_group_name_H-M   'P 1'
#
loop_
_entity.id
_entity.type
_entity.pdbx_description
1 polymer ?
#
loop_
_entity_poly.entity_id
_entity_poly.type
_entity_poly.pdbx_seq_one_letter_code
_entity_poly.pdbx_strand_id
1 'polypeptide(L)'
;MDMTELETKRAAIADLLARIEGLDPQDRAVLDRRVETAVEGFDPGAPEPSDPARLDLHRLLRDYRDLRDLPADRNNVRLAEKGEVFAPEDDA
;
A
#
# COMPACT_ATOMS: atom_id res chain seq x y z
N MET A 1 -18.31 2.95 -4.54
CA MET A 1 -17.58 2.21 -3.51
C MET A 1 -16.11 2.61 -3.60
N ASP A 2 -15.42 3.21 -2.64
CA ASP A 2 -15.77 3.82 -1.35
C ASP A 2 -14.52 4.61 -0.89
N MET A 3 -14.44 5.93 -1.10
CA MET A 3 -13.36 6.73 -0.48
C MET A 3 -13.35 6.50 1.05
N THR A 4 -14.53 6.29 1.61
CA THR A 4 -14.78 5.97 3.02
C THR A 4 -14.16 4.64 3.45
N GLU A 5 -14.04 3.63 2.58
CA GLU A 5 -13.45 2.34 2.95
C GLU A 5 -11.92 2.43 2.98
N LEU A 6 -11.33 3.16 2.03
CA LEU A 6 -9.91 3.48 2.04
C LEU A 6 -9.54 4.34 3.26
N GLU A 7 -10.35 5.35 3.59
CA GLU A 7 -10.18 6.19 4.80
C GLU A 7 -10.35 5.37 6.09
N THR A 8 -11.30 4.44 6.13
CA THR A 8 -11.52 3.55 7.28
C THR A 8 -10.33 2.62 7.49
N LYS A 9 -9.80 2.01 6.42
CA LYS A 9 -8.61 1.16 6.51
C LYS A 9 -7.38 1.95 6.89
N ARG A 10 -7.24 3.17 6.37
CA ARG A 10 -6.17 4.09 6.76
C ARG A 10 -6.21 4.42 8.24
N ALA A 11 -7.39 4.71 8.78
CA ALA A 11 -7.57 4.95 10.21
C ALA A 11 -7.28 3.69 11.05
N ALA A 12 -7.67 2.51 10.58
CA ALA A 12 -7.33 1.24 11.25
C ALA A 12 -5.81 0.97 11.26
N ILE A 13 -5.12 1.24 10.15
CA ILE A 13 -3.65 1.13 10.09
C ILE A 13 -3.00 2.13 11.04
N ALA A 14 -3.49 3.37 11.08
CA ALA A 14 -3.00 4.41 12.00
C ALA A 14 -3.15 4.00 13.47
N ASP A 15 -4.33 3.51 13.88
CA ASP A 15 -4.59 3.06 15.25
C ASP A 15 -3.68 1.88 15.64
N LEU A 16 -3.54 0.92 14.73
CA LEU A 16 -2.71 -0.26 14.95
C LEU A 16 -1.21 0.11 15.04
N LEU A 17 -0.73 1.01 14.18
CA LEU A 17 0.62 1.56 14.27
C LEU A 17 0.82 2.32 15.58
N ALA A 18 -0.16 3.13 16.00
CA ALA A 18 -0.10 3.84 17.28
C ALA A 18 0.06 2.85 18.44
N ARG A 19 -0.68 1.75 18.43
CA ARG A 19 -0.59 0.70 19.45
C ARG A 19 0.73 -0.07 19.42
N ILE A 20 1.24 -0.41 18.23
CA ILE A 20 2.48 -1.19 18.06
C ILE A 20 3.71 -0.35 18.44
N GLU A 21 3.72 0.93 18.06
CA GLU A 21 4.86 1.83 18.25
C GLU A 21 4.75 2.71 19.51
N GLY A 22 3.60 2.69 20.18
CA GLY A 22 3.33 3.55 21.33
C GLY A 22 3.20 5.03 20.96
N LEU A 23 2.71 5.33 19.75
CA LEU A 23 2.47 6.71 19.30
C LEU A 23 1.17 7.25 19.87
N ASP A 24 1.09 8.58 19.95
CA ASP A 24 -0.11 9.24 20.43
C ASP A 24 -1.25 9.16 19.40
N PRO A 25 -2.44 8.64 19.77
CA PRO A 25 -3.58 8.50 18.85
C PRO A 25 -4.23 9.84 18.49
N GLN A 26 -3.94 10.92 19.21
CA GLN A 26 -4.41 12.27 18.89
C GLN A 26 -3.52 12.95 17.86
N ASP A 27 -2.27 12.51 17.71
CA ASP A 27 -1.32 13.05 16.75
C ASP A 27 -1.54 12.47 15.34
N ARG A 28 -2.65 12.89 14.73
CA ARG A 28 -3.04 12.42 13.41
C ARG A 28 -1.95 12.66 12.36
N ALA A 29 -1.23 13.78 12.41
CA ALA A 29 -0.20 14.08 11.41
C ALA A 29 0.99 13.11 11.46
N VAL A 30 1.41 12.70 12.65
CA VAL A 30 2.46 11.68 12.82
C VAL A 30 1.96 10.32 12.33
N LEU A 31 0.75 9.93 12.72
CA LEU A 31 0.18 8.64 12.31
C LEU A 31 -0.03 8.55 10.80
N ASP A 32 -0.53 9.62 10.20
CA ASP A 32 -0.72 9.80 8.77
C ASP A 32 0.58 9.52 8.00
N ARG A 33 1.65 10.22 8.37
CA ARG A 33 2.99 10.02 7.80
C ARG A 33 3.52 8.61 8.04
N ARG A 34 3.22 8.01 9.21
CA ARG A 34 3.68 6.67 9.55
C ARG A 34 2.97 5.61 8.71
N VAL A 35 1.67 5.77 8.49
CA VAL A 35 0.89 4.94 7.56
C VAL A 35 1.49 5.03 6.17
N GLU A 36 1.76 6.24 5.66
CA GLU A 36 2.38 6.40 4.34
C GLU A 36 3.75 5.71 4.25
N THR A 37 4.61 5.93 5.24
CA THR A 37 5.92 5.27 5.33
C THR A 37 5.80 3.73 5.37
N ALA A 38 4.81 3.22 6.11
CA ALA A 38 4.56 1.78 6.22
C ALA A 38 4.03 1.20 4.90
N VAL A 39 3.18 1.94 4.17
CA VAL A 39 2.65 1.55 2.85
C VAL A 39 3.74 1.60 1.76
N GLU A 40 4.58 2.63 1.77
CA GLU A 40 5.69 2.77 0.82
C GLU A 40 6.79 1.72 1.04
N GLY A 41 7.11 1.42 2.30
CA GLY A 41 8.07 0.39 2.68
C GLY A 41 7.50 -1.03 2.76
N PHE A 42 6.21 -1.22 2.47
CA PHE A 42 5.57 -2.53 2.51
C PHE A 42 6.05 -3.40 1.36
N ASP A 43 6.75 -4.49 1.70
CA ASP A 43 7.12 -5.53 0.74
C ASP A 43 6.15 -6.72 0.86
N PRO A 44 5.34 -7.01 -0.18
CA PRO A 44 4.37 -8.11 -0.14
C PRO A 44 5.03 -9.51 -0.15
N GLY A 45 6.33 -9.59 -0.42
CA GLY A 45 7.13 -10.81 -0.35
C GLY A 45 7.85 -10.98 0.99
N ALA A 46 7.72 -10.03 1.92
CA ALA A 46 8.29 -10.14 3.25
C ALA A 46 7.64 -11.30 4.01
N PRO A 47 8.41 -12.03 4.84
CA PRO A 47 7.86 -13.08 5.69
C PRO A 47 6.81 -12.51 6.64
N GLU A 48 5.68 -13.20 6.76
CA GLU A 48 4.62 -12.82 7.69
C GLU A 48 5.17 -12.75 9.12
N PRO A 49 4.98 -11.63 9.83
CA PRO A 49 5.49 -11.49 11.19
C PRO A 49 4.77 -12.44 12.15
N SER A 50 5.51 -13.01 13.10
CA SER A 50 4.93 -13.93 14.10
C SER A 50 4.08 -13.24 15.17
N ASP A 51 4.21 -11.91 15.29
CA ASP A 51 3.42 -11.12 16.22
C ASP A 51 2.01 -10.88 15.63
N PRO A 52 0.93 -11.16 16.38
CA PRO A 52 -0.43 -11.07 15.86
C PRO A 52 -0.83 -9.64 15.48
N ALA A 53 -0.32 -8.61 16.18
CA ALA A 53 -0.62 -7.22 15.83
C ALA A 53 0.12 -6.81 14.54
N ARG A 54 1.37 -7.25 14.36
CA ARG A 54 2.11 -7.03 13.10
C ARG A 54 1.53 -7.83 11.93
N LEU A 55 0.99 -9.02 12.18
CA LEU A 55 0.32 -9.82 11.15
C LEU A 55 -0.94 -9.13 10.65
N ASP A 56 -1.73 -8.58 11.57
CA ASP A 56 -2.91 -7.78 11.24
C ASP A 56 -2.53 -6.52 10.44
N LEU A 57 -1.47 -5.83 10.87
CA LEU A 57 -0.90 -4.69 10.13
C LEU A 57 -0.47 -5.07 8.71
N HIS A 58 0.21 -6.21 8.56
CA HIS A 58 0.66 -6.71 7.26
C HIS A 58 -0.52 -6.98 6.31
N ARG A 59 -1.61 -7.57 6.83
CA ARG A 59 -2.84 -7.81 6.06
C ARG A 59 -3.54 -6.50 5.68
N LEU A 60 -3.67 -5.56 6.61
CA LEU A 60 -4.28 -4.26 6.38
C LEU A 60 -3.51 -3.43 5.34
N LEU A 61 -2.17 -3.43 5.39
CA LEU A 61 -1.32 -2.74 4.42
C LEU A 61 -1.48 -3.34 3.01
N ARG A 62 -1.52 -4.67 2.89
CA ARG A 62 -1.76 -5.36 1.61
C ARG A 62 -3.10 -4.97 1.01
N ASP A 63 -4.16 -5.04 1.81
CA ASP A 63 -5.52 -4.76 1.39
C ASP A 63 -5.73 -3.27 1.07
N TYR A 64 -5.16 -2.37 1.88
CA TYR A 64 -5.15 -0.94 1.60
C TYR A 64 -4.44 -0.62 0.28
N ARG A 65 -3.31 -1.28 -0.01
CA ARG A 65 -2.58 -1.11 -1.27
C ARG A 65 -3.38 -1.64 -2.46
N ASP A 66 -3.99 -2.81 -2.33
CA ASP A 66 -4.86 -3.41 -3.35
C ASP A 66 -6.03 -2.46 -3.68
N LEU A 67 -6.70 -1.90 -2.66
CA LEU A 67 -7.77 -0.92 -2.82
C LEU A 67 -7.30 0.43 -3.39
N ARG A 68 -6.09 0.87 -3.06
CA ARG A 68 -5.49 2.08 -3.63
C ARG A 68 -5.14 1.89 -5.11
N ASP A 69 -4.78 0.67 -5.52
CA ASP A 69 -4.40 0.32 -6.89
C ASP A 69 -5.62 -0.06 -7.77
N LEU A 70 -6.70 -0.55 -7.16
CA LEU A 70 -7.96 -0.94 -7.81
C LEU A 70 -8.60 0.12 -8.74
N PRO A 71 -8.58 1.45 -8.46
CA PRO A 71 -9.03 2.45 -9.43
C PRO A 71 -7.97 2.80 -10.49
N ALA A 72 -6.70 2.43 -10.29
CA ALA A 72 -5.65 2.58 -11.30
C ALA A 72 -5.69 1.44 -12.32
N ASP A 73 -6.26 0.27 -12.02
CA ASP A 73 -6.27 -0.89 -12.94
C ASP A 73 -7.10 -0.66 -14.23
N ARG A 74 -8.10 0.25 -14.22
CA ARG A 74 -8.73 0.69 -15.48
C ARG A 74 -7.86 1.63 -16.33
N ASN A 75 -6.78 2.18 -15.79
CA ASN A 75 -5.84 3.07 -16.48
C ASN A 75 -4.42 2.49 -16.62
N ASN A 76 -4.05 1.45 -15.86
CA ASN A 76 -2.72 0.84 -15.92
C ASN A 76 -2.51 -0.06 -17.13
N VAL A 77 -3.58 -0.45 -17.83
CA VAL A 77 -3.46 -1.03 -19.18
C VAL A 77 -2.93 0.01 -20.19
N ARG A 78 -3.02 1.32 -19.91
CA ARG A 78 -2.60 2.37 -20.86
C ARG A 78 -1.18 2.90 -20.64
N LEU A 79 -0.53 2.62 -19.51
CA LEU A 79 0.84 3.10 -19.25
C LEU A 79 1.95 2.10 -19.66
N ALA A 80 1.59 0.87 -20.02
CA ALA A 80 2.50 -0.08 -20.64
C ALA A 80 2.72 0.15 -22.16
N GLU A 81 2.08 1.18 -22.76
CA GLU A 81 2.18 1.47 -24.21
C GLU A 81 3.18 2.60 -24.57
N LYS A 82 4.04 3.07 -23.65
CA LYS A 82 4.96 4.17 -23.99
C LYS A 82 6.40 4.00 -23.46
N GLY A 83 7.16 3.19 -24.20
CA GLY A 83 8.62 3.04 -24.13
C GLY A 83 8.98 1.56 -24.06
N GLU A 84 9.54 0.90 -25.06
CA GLU A 84 10.51 1.33 -26.07
C GLU A 84 10.43 0.35 -27.26
N VAL A 85 10.31 0.91 -28.47
CA VAL A 85 10.37 0.15 -29.72
C VAL A 85 11.83 -0.25 -29.94
N PHE A 86 12.21 -1.49 -29.63
CA PHE A 86 13.44 -2.07 -30.17
C PHE A 86 13.11 -2.69 -31.54
N ALA A 87 13.79 -2.16 -32.56
CA ALA A 87 13.57 -2.37 -33.99
C ALA A 87 13.66 -3.85 -34.44
N PRO A 88 12.98 -4.23 -35.54
CA PRO A 88 13.25 -5.47 -36.24
C PRO A 88 14.33 -5.24 -37.31
N GLU A 89 15.55 -5.69 -37.04
CA GLU A 89 16.63 -5.94 -38.01
C GLU A 89 17.34 -7.18 -37.44
N ASP A 90 17.71 -8.24 -38.14
CA ASP A 90 17.72 -8.69 -39.53
C ASP A 90 18.24 -10.13 -39.39
N ASP A 91 17.67 -11.13 -40.07
CA ASP A 91 18.40 -12.39 -40.29
C ASP A 91 17.96 -12.96 -41.65
N ALA A 92 18.69 -12.47 -42.66
CA ALA A 92 19.23 -13.17 -43.84
C ALA A 92 18.49 -14.39 -44.42
#